data_AF-A0A1I6IRU7-F1
#
_entry.id   AF-A0A1I6IRU7-F1
#
_cell.length_a   1.000
_cell.length_b   1.000
_cell.length_c   1.000
_cell.angle_alpha   90.00
_cell.angle_beta   90.00
_cell.angle_gamma   90.00
#
_symmetry.space_group_name_H-M   'P 1'
#
loop_
_entity.id
_entity.type
_entity.pdbx_description
1 polymer ?
#
loop_
_entity_poly.entity_id
_entity_poly.type
_entity_poly.pdbx_seq_one_letter_code
_entity_poly.pdbx_strand_id
1 'polypeptide(L)'
;MRGLLRFIKRNAEKLCICLYIFIWLIFGLFYWIRANTTGGEAFIFQEDILLHSKNEAFQRKLGISMENHITKELFRHYNENFTMLKFEDSGPMNITFNFIDGKLENLGADWANYYITKWKQEKYNYCQIEIIETRNRIMGTAEYTKLKLSLVELAPSEENVSEMTEVMKQQDFLVYVKGDELGIEKETWEKAGYLEIGFCKIIVACAVNYFDKAIDIIYDYETNENFKYPVIDFLYFSAVTITTLGYGDILPNESMVRGLVMAETVLGTVTLALTVSVFYDKYKKRICISIK
;
A
#
# COMPACT_ATOMS: atom_id res chain seq x y z
N MET A 1 42.99 18.95 26.61
CA MET A 1 41.98 18.62 27.65
C MET A 1 41.20 19.84 28.19
N ARG A 2 41.85 20.94 28.65
CA ARG A 2 41.14 22.14 29.21
C ARG A 2 40.24 22.92 28.22
N GLY A 3 40.53 22.88 26.92
CA GLY A 3 39.68 23.51 25.89
C GLY A 3 38.37 22.77 25.67
N LEU A 4 38.42 21.43 25.61
CA LEU A 4 37.25 20.56 25.44
C LEU A 4 36.26 20.70 26.60
N LEU A 5 36.75 20.69 27.84
CA LEU A 5 35.93 20.90 29.05
C LEU A 5 35.21 22.25 29.06
N ARG A 6 35.88 23.33 28.63
CA ARG A 6 35.24 24.66 28.50
C ARG A 6 34.17 24.68 27.42
N PHE A 7 34.41 24.01 26.29
CA PHE A 7 33.44 23.90 25.21
C PHE A 7 32.20 23.11 25.64
N ILE A 8 32.38 21.94 26.27
CA ILE A 8 31.28 21.12 26.79
C ILE A 8 30.44 21.92 27.77
N LYS A 9 31.05 22.61 28.74
CA LYS A 9 30.32 23.41 29.72
C LYS A 9 29.54 24.58 29.09
N ARG A 10 30.08 25.17 28.02
CA ARG A 10 29.41 26.27 27.29
C ARG A 10 28.20 25.80 26.49
N ASN A 11 28.25 24.58 25.95
CA ASN A 11 27.26 24.05 25.03
C ASN A 11 26.45 22.87 25.59
N ALA A 12 26.50 22.63 26.91
CA ALA A 12 25.93 21.44 27.55
C ALA A 12 24.46 21.18 27.18
N GLU A 13 23.63 22.21 27.16
CA GLU A 13 22.20 22.09 26.81
C GLU A 13 21.99 21.52 25.40
N LYS A 14 22.74 22.04 24.43
CA LYS A 14 22.65 21.64 23.02
C LYS A 14 23.20 20.24 22.86
N LEU A 15 24.30 19.94 23.53
CA LEU A 15 24.91 18.61 23.51
C LEU A 15 23.99 17.54 24.09
N CYS A 16 23.30 17.82 25.20
CA CYS A 16 22.34 16.89 25.80
C CYS A 16 21.13 16.65 24.88
N ILE A 17 20.56 17.70 24.28
CA ILE A 17 19.47 17.57 23.32
C ILE A 17 19.93 16.79 22.07
N CYS A 18 21.08 17.14 21.51
CA CYS A 18 21.63 16.43 20.36
C CYS A 18 21.89 14.95 20.67
N LEU A 19 22.38 14.64 21.87
CA LEU A 19 22.59 13.25 22.31
C LEU A 19 21.27 12.50 22.41
N TYR A 20 20.23 13.11 22.98
CA TYR A 20 18.90 12.51 23.08
C TYR A 20 18.29 12.21 21.69
N ILE A 21 18.33 13.19 20.78
CA ILE A 21 17.86 13.02 19.39
C ILE A 21 18.70 11.96 18.67
N PHE A 22 20.02 11.93 18.91
CA PHE A 22 20.90 10.93 18.32
C PHE A 22 20.54 9.51 18.77
N ILE A 23 20.27 9.30 20.07
CA ILE A 23 19.80 8.01 20.59
C ILE A 23 18.49 7.61 19.92
N TRP A 24 17.51 8.51 19.87
CA TRP A 24 16.24 8.26 19.20
C TRP A 24 16.41 7.82 17.74
N LEU A 25 17.17 8.56 16.94
CA LEU A 25 17.35 8.23 15.53
C LEU A 25 18.13 6.93 15.32
N ILE A 26 19.19 6.69 16.10
CA ILE A 26 20.04 5.51 15.89
C ILE A 26 19.36 4.21 16.29
N PHE A 27 18.59 4.21 17.38
CA PHE A 27 17.82 3.04 17.78
C PHE A 27 16.68 2.76 16.79
N GLY A 28 15.95 3.80 16.35
CA GLY A 28 14.96 3.64 15.29
C GLY A 28 15.53 3.06 13.99
N LEU A 29 16.74 3.46 13.59
CA LEU A 29 17.44 2.85 12.45
C LEU A 29 17.84 1.39 12.71
N PHE A 30 18.32 1.05 13.91
CA PHE A 30 18.61 -0.35 14.26
C PHE A 30 17.37 -1.23 14.21
N TYR A 31 16.24 -0.75 14.72
CA TYR A 31 14.96 -1.47 14.64
C TYR A 31 14.52 -1.66 13.20
N TRP A 32 14.60 -0.61 12.37
CA TRP A 32 14.28 -0.70 10.95
C TRP A 32 15.17 -1.70 10.21
N ILE A 33 16.48 -1.68 10.43
CA ILE A 33 17.40 -2.68 9.84
C ILE A 33 16.99 -4.08 10.31
N ARG A 34 16.68 -4.25 11.61
CA ARG A 34 16.34 -5.58 12.13
C ARG A 34 15.02 -6.12 11.60
N ALA A 35 14.00 -5.27 11.49
CA ALA A 35 12.71 -5.67 10.93
C ALA A 35 12.87 -6.13 9.48
N ASN A 36 13.58 -5.36 8.64
CA ASN A 36 13.75 -5.72 7.23
C ASN A 36 14.65 -6.94 7.01
N THR A 37 15.66 -7.16 7.87
CA THR A 37 16.52 -8.36 7.76
C THR A 37 15.84 -9.64 8.23
N THR A 38 14.73 -9.55 8.95
CA THR A 38 13.96 -10.69 9.46
C THR A 38 12.59 -10.85 8.82
N GLY A 39 12.27 -10.07 7.78
CA GLY A 39 10.93 -10.03 7.20
C GLY A 39 9.83 -9.54 8.17
N GLY A 40 10.23 -8.95 9.30
CA GLY A 40 9.34 -8.50 10.38
C GLY A 40 9.20 -9.49 11.54
N GLU A 41 9.73 -10.71 11.46
CA GLU A 41 9.61 -11.72 12.54
C GLU A 41 10.18 -11.26 13.88
N ALA A 42 11.12 -10.32 13.86
CA ALA A 42 11.70 -9.73 15.06
C ALA A 42 10.69 -8.86 15.86
N PHE A 43 9.54 -8.54 15.27
CA PHE A 43 8.49 -7.70 15.84
C PHE A 43 7.12 -8.35 15.71
N ILE A 44 6.20 -7.95 16.59
CA ILE A 44 4.76 -8.23 16.47
C ILE A 44 4.09 -6.90 16.14
N PHE A 45 3.38 -6.85 15.02
CA PHE A 45 2.66 -5.67 14.57
C PHE A 45 1.17 -5.86 14.83
N GLN A 46 0.49 -4.78 15.22
CA GLN A 46 -0.97 -4.74 15.10
C GLN A 46 -1.35 -4.84 13.61
N GLU A 47 -2.37 -5.66 13.31
CA GLU A 47 -2.77 -5.99 11.95
C GLU A 47 -2.99 -4.75 11.07
N ASP A 48 -3.66 -3.73 11.60
CA ASP A 48 -3.94 -2.49 10.88
C ASP A 48 -2.69 -1.72 10.44
N ILE A 49 -1.62 -1.75 11.23
CA ILE A 49 -0.35 -1.08 10.91
C ILE A 49 0.34 -1.83 9.78
N LEU A 50 0.45 -3.16 9.91
CA LEU A 50 1.04 -4.00 8.87
C LEU A 50 0.33 -3.80 7.54
N LEU A 51 -1.00 -3.79 7.57
CA LEU A 51 -1.84 -3.68 6.40
C LEU A 51 -1.78 -2.27 5.79
N HIS A 52 -1.63 -1.23 6.62
CA HIS A 52 -1.36 0.12 6.16
C HIS A 52 0.01 0.23 5.45
N SER A 53 1.08 -0.29 6.04
CA SER A 53 2.42 -0.25 5.44
C SER A 53 2.49 -1.06 4.14
N LYS A 54 1.82 -2.22 4.07
CA LYS A 54 1.67 -3.02 2.83
C LYS A 54 0.93 -2.23 1.75
N ASN A 55 -0.17 -1.58 2.12
CA ASN A 55 -0.96 -0.75 1.21
C ASN A 55 -0.17 0.45 0.65
N GLU A 56 0.54 1.20 1.48
CA GLU A 56 1.37 2.31 0.99
C GLU A 56 2.44 1.85 0.00
N ALA A 57 3.09 0.72 0.29
CA ALA A 57 4.09 0.14 -0.59
C ALA A 57 3.47 -0.30 -1.94
N PHE A 58 2.31 -0.95 -1.88
CA PHE A 58 1.53 -1.36 -3.06
C PHE A 58 1.17 -0.18 -3.96
N GLN A 59 0.59 0.87 -3.39
CA GLN A 59 0.23 2.08 -4.12
C GLN A 59 1.47 2.75 -4.75
N ARG A 60 2.59 2.80 -4.01
CA ARG A 60 3.86 3.34 -4.52
C ARG A 60 4.44 2.53 -5.68
N LYS A 61 4.39 1.20 -5.62
CA LYS A 61 4.93 0.30 -6.67
C LYS A 61 4.12 0.40 -7.96
N LEU A 62 2.81 0.66 -7.85
CA LEU A 62 1.91 0.87 -8.99
C LEU A 62 1.84 2.32 -9.46
N GLY A 63 2.35 3.28 -8.68
CA GLY A 63 2.27 4.71 -9.00
C GLY A 63 0.84 5.27 -8.92
N ILE A 64 0.00 4.71 -8.05
CA ILE A 64 -1.42 5.08 -7.89
C ILE A 64 -1.66 5.67 -6.49
N SER A 65 -2.75 6.42 -6.31
CA SER A 65 -3.09 7.06 -5.03
C SER A 65 -4.56 6.87 -4.71
N MET A 66 -4.92 5.79 -4.01
CA MET A 66 -6.31 5.39 -3.76
C MET A 66 -6.69 5.41 -2.28
N GLU A 67 -8.00 5.40 -2.02
CA GLU A 67 -8.51 5.28 -0.66
C GLU A 67 -8.03 3.98 -0.01
N ASN A 68 -7.51 4.11 1.22
CA ASN A 68 -6.93 3.00 1.93
C ASN A 68 -7.90 1.84 2.13
N HIS A 69 -9.20 2.11 2.31
CA HIS A 69 -10.17 1.05 2.54
C HIS A 69 -10.23 0.06 1.35
N ILE A 70 -10.15 0.56 0.11
CA ILE A 70 -10.26 -0.28 -1.11
C ILE A 70 -9.11 -1.29 -1.15
N THR A 71 -7.88 -0.81 -0.99
CA THR A 71 -6.69 -1.65 -1.03
C THR A 71 -6.56 -2.52 0.21
N LYS A 72 -7.03 -2.06 1.38
CA LYS A 72 -7.07 -2.89 2.58
C LYS A 72 -7.93 -4.14 2.36
N GLU A 73 -9.13 -3.98 1.79
CA GLU A 73 -10.02 -5.12 1.49
C GLU A 73 -9.40 -6.07 0.45
N LEU A 74 -8.64 -5.56 -0.54
CA LEU A 74 -7.88 -6.43 -1.45
C LEU A 74 -6.88 -7.34 -0.68
N PHE A 75 -6.14 -6.80 0.29
CA PHE A 75 -5.20 -7.60 1.10
C PHE A 75 -5.89 -8.61 2.02
N ARG A 76 -7.16 -8.39 2.37
CA ARG A 76 -7.94 -9.35 3.18
C ARG A 76 -8.46 -10.49 2.34
N HIS A 77 -9.07 -10.18 1.19
CA HIS A 77 -9.80 -11.15 0.39
C HIS A 77 -8.98 -11.73 -0.76
N TYR A 78 -7.70 -11.38 -0.93
CA TYR A 78 -6.92 -11.94 -2.05
C TYR A 78 -6.86 -13.47 -1.96
N ASN A 79 -6.54 -14.08 -0.81
CA ASN A 79 -6.44 -15.54 -0.71
C ASN A 79 -7.78 -16.26 -0.84
N GLU A 80 -8.91 -15.61 -0.55
CA GLU A 80 -10.23 -16.24 -0.63
C GLU A 80 -10.62 -16.63 -2.05
N ASN A 81 -9.99 -15.99 -3.05
CA ASN A 81 -10.32 -16.19 -4.46
C ASN A 81 -9.23 -16.94 -5.24
N PHE A 82 -8.07 -17.31 -4.66
CA PHE A 82 -6.91 -17.79 -5.43
C PHE A 82 -6.11 -18.97 -4.84
N THR A 83 -5.62 -19.86 -5.72
CA THR A 83 -4.42 -20.69 -5.52
C THR A 83 -3.49 -20.49 -6.73
N MET A 84 -2.24 -20.07 -6.49
CA MET A 84 -1.36 -19.51 -7.51
C MET A 84 -0.68 -20.55 -8.41
N LEU A 85 -0.80 -20.39 -9.73
CA LEU A 85 0.16 -20.89 -10.73
C LEU A 85 0.42 -19.80 -11.77
N LYS A 86 1.69 -19.58 -12.08
CA LYS A 86 2.17 -18.57 -13.03
C LYS A 86 1.80 -18.96 -14.48
N PHE A 87 1.27 -18.00 -15.26
CA PHE A 87 1.23 -18.07 -16.72
C PHE A 87 1.65 -16.73 -17.35
N GLU A 88 2.61 -16.77 -18.28
CA GLU A 88 3.14 -15.63 -19.05
C GLU A 88 2.56 -15.64 -20.47
N ASP A 89 2.18 -14.48 -21.02
CA ASP A 89 2.91 -13.94 -22.18
C ASP A 89 2.77 -12.40 -22.31
N SER A 90 3.89 -11.83 -22.72
CA SER A 90 4.28 -10.43 -22.90
C SER A 90 3.70 -9.77 -24.16
N GLY A 91 2.82 -8.79 -23.99
CA GLY A 91 2.29 -7.92 -25.05
C GLY A 91 1.32 -6.85 -24.50
N PRO A 92 0.80 -5.91 -25.30
CA PRO A 92 -0.02 -4.76 -24.82
C PRO A 92 -1.41 -5.14 -24.28
N MET A 93 -1.60 -6.37 -23.85
CA MET A 93 -2.86 -6.94 -23.40
C MET A 93 -2.55 -7.97 -22.31
N ASN A 94 -2.12 -7.49 -21.13
CA ASN A 94 -1.65 -8.34 -20.04
C ASN A 94 -2.81 -9.19 -19.51
N ILE A 95 -2.79 -10.49 -19.78
CA ILE A 95 -3.72 -11.46 -19.20
C ILE A 95 -2.93 -12.39 -18.30
N THR A 96 -3.21 -12.33 -16.99
CA THR A 96 -2.75 -13.32 -16.02
C THR A 96 -3.97 -14.19 -15.62
N PHE A 97 -3.88 -15.50 -15.83
CA PHE A 97 -4.87 -16.49 -15.38
C PHE A 97 -4.33 -17.21 -14.14
N ASN A 98 -5.20 -17.56 -13.17
CA ASN A 98 -4.78 -18.08 -11.85
C ASN A 98 -5.54 -19.35 -11.46
N PHE A 99 -5.12 -20.61 -11.71
CA PHE A 99 -5.75 -21.78 -11.03
C PHE A 99 -4.87 -23.04 -10.82
N ILE A 100 -4.98 -23.63 -9.61
CA ILE A 100 -4.86 -25.08 -9.30
C ILE A 100 -6.27 -25.50 -8.85
N ASP A 101 -6.92 -26.44 -9.56
CA ASP A 101 -8.21 -27.14 -9.26
C ASP A 101 -9.33 -27.02 -10.30
N GLY A 102 -9.09 -26.40 -11.46
CA GLY A 102 -10.02 -26.49 -12.59
C GLY A 102 -11.40 -25.83 -12.36
N LYS A 103 -11.57 -25.06 -11.29
CA LYS A 103 -12.69 -24.16 -11.07
C LYS A 103 -12.17 -22.74 -11.22
N LEU A 104 -12.61 -22.03 -12.26
CA LEU A 104 -12.38 -20.58 -12.31
C LEU A 104 -13.39 -19.86 -11.40
N GLU A 105 -12.89 -19.03 -10.50
CA GLU A 105 -13.66 -18.16 -9.62
C GLU A 105 -13.57 -16.70 -10.08
N ASN A 106 -14.59 -15.89 -9.79
CA ASN A 106 -14.64 -14.48 -10.20
C ASN A 106 -13.99 -13.59 -9.16
N LEU A 107 -13.47 -12.43 -9.59
CA LEU A 107 -12.76 -11.51 -8.71
C LEU A 107 -13.66 -10.76 -7.71
N GLY A 108 -14.92 -10.49 -8.03
CA GLY A 108 -15.87 -9.82 -7.12
C GLY A 108 -15.73 -8.29 -7.03
N ALA A 109 -16.48 -7.69 -6.11
CA ALA A 109 -16.71 -6.24 -6.05
C ALA A 109 -15.46 -5.41 -5.64
N ASP A 110 -14.58 -5.96 -4.80
CA ASP A 110 -13.39 -5.26 -4.30
C ASP A 110 -12.39 -4.97 -5.43
N TRP A 111 -12.13 -5.99 -6.27
CA TRP A 111 -11.30 -5.84 -7.47
C TRP A 111 -11.93 -4.89 -8.48
N ALA A 112 -13.26 -4.89 -8.62
CA ALA A 112 -13.95 -3.93 -9.46
C ALA A 112 -13.78 -2.49 -8.97
N ASN A 113 -13.89 -2.25 -7.67
CA ASN A 113 -13.64 -0.93 -7.09
C ASN A 113 -12.19 -0.46 -7.34
N TYR A 114 -11.22 -1.35 -7.19
CA TYR A 114 -9.81 -1.08 -7.47
C TYR A 114 -9.60 -0.61 -8.92
N TYR A 115 -10.04 -1.38 -9.90
CA TYR A 115 -9.82 -1.06 -11.32
C TYR A 115 -10.53 0.22 -11.75
N ILE A 116 -11.79 0.41 -11.33
CA ILE A 116 -12.55 1.62 -11.66
C ILE A 116 -11.90 2.87 -11.06
N THR A 117 -11.43 2.79 -9.81
CA THR A 117 -10.74 3.91 -9.15
C THR A 117 -9.42 4.23 -9.86
N LYS A 118 -8.63 3.20 -10.18
CA LYS A 118 -7.39 3.34 -10.94
C LYS A 118 -7.62 4.01 -12.30
N TRP A 119 -8.58 3.52 -13.09
CA TRP A 119 -8.83 4.05 -14.43
C TRP A 119 -9.35 5.50 -14.42
N LYS A 120 -10.14 5.88 -13.41
CA LYS A 120 -10.52 7.29 -13.21
C LYS A 120 -9.31 8.19 -12.94
N GLN A 121 -8.32 7.73 -12.18
CA GLN A 121 -7.07 8.48 -11.94
C GLN A 121 -6.22 8.62 -13.20
N GLU A 122 -6.26 7.59 -14.05
CA GLU A 122 -5.63 7.60 -15.38
C GLU A 122 -6.42 8.41 -16.43
N LYS A 123 -7.48 9.11 -16.01
CA LYS A 123 -8.39 9.99 -16.77
C LYS A 123 -9.36 9.32 -17.74
N TYR A 124 -9.55 8.00 -17.64
CA TYR A 124 -10.62 7.35 -18.39
C TYR A 124 -11.98 7.70 -17.79
N ASN A 125 -12.93 8.08 -18.64
CA ASN A 125 -14.28 8.51 -18.24
C ASN A 125 -15.40 7.67 -18.86
N TYR A 126 -15.14 7.02 -20.00
CA TYR A 126 -16.09 6.12 -20.64
C TYR A 126 -15.49 4.73 -20.89
N CYS A 127 -16.36 3.75 -21.07
CA CYS A 127 -16.00 2.44 -21.53
C CYS A 127 -16.97 1.91 -22.59
N GLN A 128 -16.46 1.11 -23.51
CA GLN A 128 -17.21 0.41 -24.54
C GLN A 128 -16.94 -1.09 -24.41
N ILE A 129 -17.99 -1.89 -24.56
CA ILE A 129 -17.92 -3.34 -24.41
C ILE A 129 -18.36 -3.97 -25.74
N GLU A 130 -17.52 -4.85 -26.26
CA GLU A 130 -17.81 -5.63 -27.46
C GLU A 130 -17.72 -7.12 -27.12
N ILE A 131 -18.78 -7.87 -27.42
CA ILE A 131 -18.81 -9.32 -27.20
C ILE A 131 -18.10 -9.97 -28.39
N ILE A 132 -16.85 -10.40 -28.18
CA ILE A 132 -16.07 -11.06 -29.23
C ILE A 132 -16.61 -12.47 -29.47
N GLU A 133 -16.72 -13.26 -28.40
CA GLU A 133 -17.04 -14.69 -28.49
C GLU A 133 -17.86 -15.14 -27.29
N THR A 134 -18.95 -15.85 -27.56
CA THR A 134 -19.81 -16.48 -26.55
C THR A 134 -19.52 -17.96 -26.49
N ARG A 135 -19.46 -18.55 -25.29
CA ARG A 135 -19.18 -19.98 -25.05
C ARG A 135 -17.77 -20.42 -25.48
N ASN A 136 -16.79 -19.55 -25.24
CA ASN A 136 -15.38 -19.93 -25.32
C ASN A 136 -15.03 -20.86 -24.13
N ARG A 137 -14.33 -21.96 -24.40
CA ARG A 137 -13.87 -22.90 -23.37
C ARG A 137 -12.41 -22.64 -23.06
N ILE A 138 -12.16 -22.06 -21.91
CA ILE A 138 -10.81 -21.92 -21.36
C ILE A 138 -10.62 -23.08 -20.37
N MET A 139 -9.70 -23.98 -20.68
CA MET A 139 -9.33 -25.11 -19.83
C MET A 139 -10.49 -26.01 -19.37
N GLY A 140 -11.14 -26.66 -20.34
CA GLY A 140 -11.61 -28.03 -20.16
C GLY A 140 -13.07 -28.26 -19.77
N THR A 141 -13.76 -27.37 -19.04
CA THR A 141 -15.18 -27.66 -18.67
C THR A 141 -16.13 -26.47 -18.61
N ALA A 142 -15.67 -25.26 -18.28
CA ALA A 142 -16.56 -24.11 -18.13
C ALA A 142 -16.64 -23.24 -19.39
N GLU A 143 -17.83 -22.72 -19.68
CA GLU A 143 -18.10 -21.83 -20.82
C GLU A 143 -18.00 -20.37 -20.37
N TYR A 144 -17.25 -19.59 -21.14
CA TYR A 144 -16.98 -18.19 -20.89
C TYR A 144 -17.41 -17.33 -22.06
N THR A 145 -17.74 -16.08 -21.76
CA THR A 145 -17.91 -15.03 -22.75
C THR A 145 -16.65 -14.18 -22.74
N LYS A 146 -16.00 -14.11 -23.91
CA LYS A 146 -14.84 -13.24 -24.16
C LYS A 146 -15.35 -11.88 -24.60
N LEU A 147 -15.00 -10.86 -23.85
CA LEU A 147 -15.37 -9.47 -24.08
C LEU A 147 -14.12 -8.65 -24.39
N LYS A 148 -14.26 -7.69 -25.28
CA LYS A 148 -13.32 -6.57 -25.40
C LYS A 148 -13.86 -5.42 -24.56
N LEU A 149 -13.08 -4.96 -23.61
CA LEU A 149 -13.35 -3.77 -22.82
C LEU A 149 -12.42 -2.65 -23.29
N SER A 150 -12.98 -1.65 -23.96
CA SER A 150 -12.25 -0.47 -24.41
C SER A 150 -12.52 0.69 -23.46
N LEU A 151 -11.48 1.17 -22.78
CA LEU A 151 -11.53 2.37 -21.96
C LEU A 151 -11.19 3.59 -22.80
N VAL A 152 -11.93 4.66 -22.63
CA VAL A 152 -11.81 5.86 -23.45
C VAL A 152 -11.80 7.12 -22.59
N GLU A 153 -10.92 8.06 -22.92
CA GLU A 153 -10.97 9.46 -22.49
C GLU A 153 -11.61 10.28 -23.61
N LEU A 154 -12.83 10.76 -23.36
CA LEU A 154 -13.52 11.71 -24.24
C LEU A 154 -13.39 13.13 -23.67
N ALA A 155 -13.12 14.12 -24.52
CA ALA A 155 -13.18 15.53 -24.11
C ALA A 155 -14.63 15.94 -23.74
N PRO A 156 -14.85 16.93 -22.85
CA PRO A 156 -16.20 17.45 -22.61
C PRO A 156 -16.69 18.23 -23.83
N SER A 157 -17.86 17.89 -24.39
CA SER A 157 -18.49 18.69 -25.46
C SER A 157 -19.25 19.87 -24.84
N GLU A 158 -18.93 21.10 -25.23
CA GLU A 158 -19.63 22.28 -24.69
C GLU A 158 -21.04 22.50 -25.28
N GLU A 159 -21.45 21.84 -26.39
CA GLU A 159 -22.69 22.27 -27.07
C GLU A 159 -23.68 21.21 -27.60
N ASN A 160 -23.36 19.91 -27.77
CA ASN A 160 -24.37 18.91 -28.17
C ASN A 160 -23.96 17.47 -27.86
N VAL A 161 -24.85 16.72 -27.21
CA VAL A 161 -24.62 15.36 -26.65
C VAL A 161 -24.58 14.24 -27.74
N SER A 162 -24.85 14.55 -29.01
CA SER A 162 -25.03 13.53 -30.06
C SER A 162 -23.93 13.41 -31.12
N GLU A 163 -22.88 14.23 -31.09
CA GLU A 163 -21.76 14.12 -32.03
C GLU A 163 -20.47 13.74 -31.30
N MET A 164 -19.87 12.65 -31.78
CA MET A 164 -18.72 11.97 -31.19
C MET A 164 -17.61 12.95 -30.83
N THR A 165 -17.36 13.05 -29.53
CA THR A 165 -16.27 13.83 -28.98
C THR A 165 -14.96 13.11 -29.27
N GLU A 166 -13.92 13.85 -29.63
CA GLU A 166 -12.63 13.30 -30.03
C GLU A 166 -12.08 12.34 -28.97
N VAL A 167 -11.67 11.13 -29.41
CA VAL A 167 -11.04 10.14 -28.54
C VAL A 167 -9.62 10.59 -28.24
N MET A 168 -9.40 11.11 -27.03
CA MET A 168 -8.11 11.61 -26.57
C MET A 168 -7.14 10.49 -26.22
N LYS A 169 -7.67 9.40 -25.65
CA LYS A 169 -6.92 8.26 -25.15
C LYS A 169 -7.80 7.03 -25.18
N GLN A 170 -7.26 5.90 -25.61
CA GLN A 170 -7.95 4.61 -25.61
C GLN A 170 -7.03 3.49 -25.13
N GLN A 171 -7.57 2.55 -24.36
CA GLN A 171 -6.88 1.34 -23.94
C GLN A 171 -7.83 0.14 -23.93
N ASP A 172 -7.41 -0.95 -24.56
CA ASP A 172 -8.22 -2.15 -24.75
C ASP A 172 -7.77 -3.29 -23.84
N PHE A 173 -8.73 -3.96 -23.22
CA PHE A 173 -8.53 -5.14 -22.38
C PHE A 173 -9.39 -6.31 -22.88
N LEU A 174 -8.88 -7.53 -22.71
CA LEU A 174 -9.70 -8.73 -22.86
C LEU A 174 -10.22 -9.14 -21.49
N VAL A 175 -11.54 -9.29 -21.40
CA VAL A 175 -12.23 -9.75 -20.20
C VAL A 175 -12.87 -11.09 -20.47
N TYR A 176 -12.74 -12.00 -19.52
CA TYR A 176 -13.40 -13.29 -19.53
C TYR A 176 -14.41 -13.32 -18.39
N VAL A 177 -15.67 -13.62 -18.71
CA VAL A 177 -16.76 -13.71 -17.73
C VAL A 177 -17.47 -15.04 -17.91
N LYS A 178 -17.88 -15.69 -16.82
CA LYS A 178 -18.56 -16.99 -16.88
C LYS A 178 -19.94 -16.83 -17.53
N GLY A 179 -20.28 -17.75 -18.45
CA GLY A 179 -21.29 -17.58 -19.50
C GLY A 179 -22.73 -17.22 -19.10
N ASP A 180 -23.10 -17.32 -17.81
CA ASP A 180 -24.46 -17.07 -17.33
C ASP A 180 -24.58 -15.85 -16.38
N GLU A 181 -23.47 -15.24 -15.96
CA GLU A 181 -23.50 -14.25 -14.86
C GLU A 181 -23.93 -12.86 -15.27
N LEU A 182 -23.72 -12.49 -16.53
CA LEU A 182 -24.09 -11.17 -17.01
C LEU A 182 -25.56 -11.06 -17.37
N GLY A 183 -26.30 -12.18 -17.50
CA GLY A 183 -27.76 -12.19 -17.68
C GLY A 183 -28.31 -11.34 -18.84
N ILE A 184 -27.47 -10.89 -19.78
CA ILE A 184 -27.83 -9.90 -20.79
C ILE A 184 -27.57 -10.46 -22.20
N GLU A 185 -28.57 -10.36 -23.05
CA GLU A 185 -28.53 -10.77 -24.45
C GLU A 185 -27.51 -9.94 -25.25
N LYS A 186 -26.81 -10.60 -26.18
CA LYS A 186 -25.71 -10.04 -26.97
C LYS A 186 -26.04 -8.70 -27.65
N GLU A 187 -27.30 -8.54 -28.08
CA GLU A 187 -27.77 -7.35 -28.80
C GLU A 187 -27.84 -6.07 -27.96
N THR A 188 -27.92 -6.17 -26.62
CA THR A 188 -28.02 -4.99 -25.75
C THR A 188 -26.68 -4.27 -25.60
N TRP A 189 -25.57 -5.01 -25.54
CA TRP A 189 -24.24 -4.43 -25.35
C TRP A 189 -23.63 -3.91 -26.66
N GLU A 190 -23.85 -4.59 -27.78
CA GLU A 190 -23.37 -4.14 -29.09
C GLU A 190 -23.96 -2.78 -29.51
N LYS A 191 -25.15 -2.43 -28.99
CA LYS A 191 -25.83 -1.15 -29.25
C LYS A 191 -25.58 -0.06 -28.20
N ALA A 192 -24.84 -0.36 -27.13
CA ALA A 192 -24.75 0.51 -25.95
C ALA A 192 -23.84 1.74 -26.14
N GLY A 193 -22.99 1.76 -27.18
CA GLY A 193 -22.07 2.88 -27.44
C GLY A 193 -21.07 3.07 -26.29
N TYR A 194 -20.70 4.32 -26.01
CA TYR A 194 -19.83 4.68 -24.89
C TYR A 194 -20.66 4.84 -23.61
N LEU A 195 -20.41 3.98 -22.64
CA LEU A 195 -21.04 4.02 -21.31
C LEU A 195 -20.13 4.74 -20.32
N GLU A 196 -20.69 5.38 -19.30
CA GLU A 196 -19.88 5.93 -18.21
C GLU A 196 -19.04 4.81 -17.58
N ILE A 197 -17.79 5.11 -17.22
CA ILE A 197 -16.84 4.12 -16.69
C ILE A 197 -17.38 3.32 -15.50
N GLY A 198 -18.33 3.87 -14.72
CA GLY A 198 -19.00 3.16 -13.63
C GLY A 198 -19.73 1.89 -14.06
N PHE A 199 -20.26 1.82 -15.30
CA PHE A 199 -20.93 0.63 -15.83
C PHE A 199 -19.98 -0.57 -15.95
N CYS A 200 -18.70 -0.31 -16.14
CA CYS A 200 -17.70 -1.37 -16.24
C CYS A 200 -17.44 -2.09 -14.92
N LYS A 201 -17.92 -1.57 -13.78
CA LYS A 201 -17.80 -2.22 -12.47
C LYS A 201 -18.42 -3.61 -12.45
N ILE A 202 -19.57 -3.80 -13.09
CA ILE A 202 -20.26 -5.12 -13.12
C ILE A 202 -19.42 -6.12 -13.92
N ILE A 203 -18.94 -5.70 -15.09
CA ILE A 203 -18.10 -6.55 -15.95
C ILE A 203 -16.82 -6.96 -15.23
N VAL A 204 -16.16 -6.01 -14.56
CA VAL A 204 -14.92 -6.29 -13.81
C VAL A 204 -15.21 -7.18 -12.59
N ALA A 205 -16.33 -6.99 -11.89
CA ALA A 205 -16.67 -7.82 -10.74
C ALA A 205 -16.90 -9.29 -11.11
N CYS A 206 -17.43 -9.53 -12.31
CA CYS A 206 -17.63 -10.87 -12.87
C CYS A 206 -16.43 -11.38 -13.69
N ALA A 207 -15.35 -10.60 -13.79
CA ALA A 207 -14.17 -11.02 -14.54
C ALA A 207 -13.44 -12.16 -13.82
N VAL A 208 -12.89 -13.10 -14.59
CA VAL A 208 -12.04 -14.18 -14.07
C VAL A 208 -10.54 -13.92 -14.29
N ASN A 209 -10.18 -12.82 -14.94
CA ASN A 209 -8.80 -12.44 -15.23
C ASN A 209 -8.50 -11.02 -14.72
N TYR A 210 -7.21 -10.79 -14.42
CA TYR A 210 -6.71 -9.48 -14.04
C TYR A 210 -6.32 -8.66 -15.26
N PHE A 211 -6.25 -7.34 -15.07
CA PHE A 211 -5.87 -6.37 -16.10
C PHE A 211 -4.47 -5.77 -15.87
N ASP A 212 -3.83 -6.13 -14.76
CA ASP A 212 -2.52 -5.63 -14.38
C ASP A 212 -1.78 -6.59 -13.44
N LYS A 213 -0.57 -6.19 -13.06
CA LYS A 213 0.31 -6.93 -12.15
C LYS A 213 -0.03 -6.72 -10.66
N ALA A 214 -1.22 -6.19 -10.32
CA ALA A 214 -1.57 -5.92 -8.93
C ALA A 214 -1.54 -7.19 -8.09
N ILE A 215 -2.02 -8.31 -8.65
CA ILE A 215 -1.97 -9.61 -7.99
C ILE A 215 -0.54 -10.10 -7.78
N ASP A 216 0.34 -10.00 -8.79
CA ASP A 216 1.74 -10.39 -8.67
C ASP A 216 2.42 -9.60 -7.55
N ILE A 217 2.06 -8.32 -7.42
CA ILE A 217 2.57 -7.45 -6.39
C ILE A 217 2.03 -7.83 -5.01
N ILE A 218 0.72 -8.06 -4.86
CA ILE A 218 0.12 -8.49 -3.58
C ILE A 218 0.72 -9.83 -3.16
N TYR A 219 0.82 -10.78 -4.08
CA TYR A 219 1.42 -12.07 -3.81
C TYR A 219 2.91 -11.96 -3.44
N ASP A 220 3.70 -11.15 -4.15
CA ASP A 220 5.09 -10.83 -3.80
C ASP A 220 5.19 -10.23 -2.39
N TYR A 221 4.25 -9.38 -1.98
CA TYR A 221 4.21 -8.84 -0.61
C TYR A 221 3.83 -9.86 0.46
N GLU A 222 2.99 -10.82 0.13
CA GLU A 222 2.51 -11.82 1.08
C GLU A 222 3.47 -13.01 1.18
N THR A 223 4.21 -13.31 0.12
CA THR A 223 5.05 -14.50 0.04
C THR A 223 6.55 -14.24 0.00
N ASN A 224 7.03 -13.04 -0.34
CA ASN A 224 8.45 -12.85 -0.69
C ASN A 224 9.15 -11.57 -0.17
N GLU A 225 10.47 -11.74 -0.04
CA GLU A 225 11.48 -11.02 0.76
C GLU A 225 11.75 -9.53 0.42
N ASN A 226 11.04 -8.94 -0.55
CA ASN A 226 11.33 -7.58 -1.03
C ASN A 226 10.50 -6.48 -0.35
N PHE A 227 9.51 -6.83 0.47
CA PHE A 227 8.79 -5.86 1.27
C PHE A 227 9.76 -5.18 2.24
N LYS A 228 9.87 -3.84 2.13
CA LYS A 228 10.58 -3.04 3.11
C LYS A 228 9.58 -2.28 3.97
N TYR A 229 9.64 -2.54 5.27
CA TYR A 229 8.89 -1.75 6.23
C TYR A 229 9.35 -0.28 6.17
N PRO A 230 8.43 0.69 6.30
CA PRO A 230 8.77 2.10 6.36
C PRO A 230 9.73 2.41 7.52
N VAL A 231 10.74 3.25 7.28
CA VAL A 231 11.67 3.72 8.34
C VAL A 231 10.91 4.48 9.44
N ILE A 232 9.88 5.22 9.04
CA ILE A 232 9.11 6.07 9.94
C ILE A 232 8.41 5.28 11.05
N ASP A 233 7.94 4.06 10.77
CA ASP A 233 7.28 3.19 11.74
C ASP A 233 8.22 2.83 12.91
N PHE A 234 9.51 2.62 12.62
CA PHE A 234 10.49 2.30 13.65
C PHE A 234 11.11 3.52 14.33
N LEU A 235 11.17 4.66 13.64
CA LEU A 235 11.45 5.93 14.31
C LEU A 235 10.34 6.28 15.30
N TYR A 236 9.08 6.01 14.93
CA TYR A 236 7.93 6.12 15.81
C TYR A 236 8.02 5.12 16.98
N PHE A 237 8.29 3.84 16.72
CA PHE A 237 8.47 2.84 17.78
C PHE A 237 9.56 3.24 18.78
N SER A 238 10.70 3.74 18.28
CA SER A 238 11.77 4.28 19.12
C SER A 238 11.32 5.51 19.90
N ALA A 239 10.58 6.44 19.30
CA ALA A 239 10.02 7.61 19.99
C ALA A 239 9.10 7.19 21.14
N VAL A 240 8.18 6.26 20.89
CA VAL A 240 7.22 5.74 21.88
C VAL A 240 7.92 4.94 22.98
N THR A 241 9.02 4.27 22.65
CA THR A 241 9.86 3.51 23.61
C THR A 241 10.69 4.43 24.50
N ILE A 242 11.45 5.36 23.93
CA ILE A 242 12.33 6.28 24.66
C ILE A 242 11.53 7.24 25.57
N THR A 243 10.30 7.57 25.17
CA THR A 243 9.36 8.37 25.98
C THR A 243 8.51 7.54 26.94
N THR A 244 8.66 6.21 26.94
CA THR A 244 7.91 5.27 27.78
C THR A 244 6.39 5.29 27.57
N LEU A 245 5.92 5.75 26.41
CA LEU A 245 4.49 5.77 26.06
C LEU A 245 3.94 4.35 25.84
N GLY A 246 4.64 3.53 25.06
CA GLY A 246 4.33 2.10 24.86
C GLY A 246 2.89 1.77 24.44
N TYR A 247 2.39 2.32 23.31
CA TYR A 247 1.02 2.06 22.85
C TYR A 247 0.71 0.57 22.56
N GLY A 248 1.73 -0.26 22.35
CA GLY A 248 1.58 -1.70 22.14
C GLY A 248 1.18 -2.09 20.72
N ASP A 249 1.41 -1.19 19.77
CA ASP A 249 1.09 -1.32 18.36
C ASP A 249 2.23 -1.96 17.55
N ILE A 250 3.46 -1.80 18.03
CA ILE A 250 4.66 -2.55 17.62
C ILE A 250 5.32 -3.12 18.89
N LEU A 251 5.56 -4.43 18.95
CA LEU A 251 6.21 -5.08 20.09
C LEU A 251 7.46 -5.88 19.69
N PRO A 252 8.50 -5.94 20.53
CA PRO A 252 9.69 -6.73 20.25
C PRO A 252 9.44 -8.23 20.48
N ASN A 253 9.55 -9.04 19.42
CA ASN A 253 9.41 -10.50 19.51
C ASN A 253 10.75 -11.17 19.84
N GLU A 254 11.82 -10.73 19.19
CA GLU A 254 13.14 -11.35 19.29
C GLU A 254 13.94 -10.89 20.53
N SER A 255 14.67 -11.81 21.15
CA SER A 255 15.54 -11.53 22.31
C SER A 255 16.55 -10.40 22.09
N MET A 256 17.15 -10.31 20.90
CA MET A 256 18.10 -9.24 20.56
C MET A 256 17.41 -7.87 20.55
N VAL A 257 16.23 -7.77 19.93
CA VAL A 257 15.44 -6.52 19.89
C VAL A 257 14.99 -6.12 21.28
N ARG A 258 14.56 -7.09 22.12
CA ARG A 258 14.24 -6.82 23.53
C ARG A 258 15.44 -6.25 24.28
N GLY A 259 16.66 -6.75 24.03
CA GLY A 259 17.90 -6.19 24.57
C GLY A 259 18.16 -4.76 24.13
N LEU A 260 17.94 -4.44 22.85
CA LEU A 260 18.04 -3.08 22.32
C LEU A 260 17.02 -2.14 22.99
N VAL A 261 15.77 -2.57 23.13
CA VAL A 261 14.72 -1.81 23.83
C VAL A 261 15.12 -1.51 25.27
N MET A 262 15.62 -2.51 26.01
CA MET A 262 16.11 -2.30 27.38
C MET A 262 17.24 -1.27 27.44
N ALA A 263 18.21 -1.34 26.52
CA ALA A 263 19.31 -0.39 26.46
C ALA A 263 18.84 1.03 26.09
N GLU A 264 17.93 1.14 25.12
CA GLU A 264 17.33 2.41 24.71
C GLU A 264 16.60 3.09 25.85
N THR A 265 15.75 2.35 26.58
CA THR A 265 14.98 2.92 27.70
C THR A 265 15.92 3.46 28.79
N VAL A 266 17.00 2.74 29.13
CA VAL A 266 17.98 3.20 30.13
C VAL A 266 18.72 4.44 29.63
N LEU A 267 19.29 4.40 28.42
CA LEU A 267 20.04 5.52 27.85
C LEU A 267 19.17 6.76 27.65
N GLY A 268 17.95 6.57 27.15
CA GLY A 268 16.95 7.62 26.98
C GLY A 268 16.56 8.27 28.29
N THR A 269 16.23 7.48 29.32
CA THR A 269 15.86 8.01 30.64
C THR A 269 17.00 8.81 31.26
N VAL A 270 18.23 8.29 31.21
CA VAL A 270 19.41 8.99 31.74
C VAL A 270 19.67 10.29 30.99
N THR A 271 19.62 10.29 29.66
CA THR A 271 19.87 11.50 28.86
C THR A 271 18.75 12.53 29.00
N LEU A 272 17.50 12.11 29.14
CA LEU A 272 16.38 13.00 29.47
C LEU A 272 16.59 13.65 30.85
N ALA A 273 16.93 12.87 31.88
CA ALA A 273 17.20 13.38 33.22
C ALA A 273 18.36 14.39 33.23
N LEU A 274 19.46 14.10 32.52
CA LEU A 274 20.59 15.02 32.36
C LEU A 274 20.18 16.31 31.66
N THR A 275 19.37 16.20 30.60
CA THR A 275 18.86 17.36 29.86
C THR A 275 18.06 18.25 30.80
N VAL A 276 17.08 17.71 31.52
CA VAL A 276 16.26 18.44 32.49
C VAL A 276 17.13 19.09 33.56
N SER A 277 18.13 18.39 34.10
CA SER A 277 19.04 18.94 35.11
C SER A 277 19.84 20.14 34.58
N VAL A 278 20.36 20.07 33.36
CA VAL A 278 21.12 21.19 32.74
C VAL A 278 20.22 22.40 32.51
N PHE A 279 18.98 22.18 32.08
CA PHE A 279 17.99 23.24 31.92
C PHE A 279 17.65 23.89 33.27
N TYR A 280 17.42 23.09 34.30
CA TYR A 280 17.12 23.57 35.65
C TYR A 280 18.25 24.46 36.21
N ASP A 281 19.51 24.02 36.09
CA ASP A 281 20.67 24.79 36.55
C ASP A 281 20.82 26.14 35.84
N LYS A 282 20.53 26.17 34.54
CA LYS A 282 20.59 27.41 33.75
C LYS A 282 19.44 28.35 34.10
N TYR A 283 18.24 27.81 34.28
CA TYR A 283 17.07 28.57 34.71
C TYR A 283 17.28 29.20 36.09
N LYS A 284 17.76 28.41 37.07
CA LYS A 284 18.09 28.88 38.42
C LYS A 284 19.15 30.00 38.41
N LYS A 285 20.20 29.86 37.61
CA LYS A 285 21.23 30.92 37.47
C LYS A 285 20.66 32.23 36.92
N ARG A 286 19.76 32.16 35.92
CA ARG A 286 19.13 33.36 35.33
C ARG A 286 18.24 34.09 36.35
N ILE A 287 17.46 33.35 37.14
CA ILE A 287 16.62 33.94 38.19
C ILE A 287 17.48 34.62 39.26
N CYS A 288 18.52 33.97 39.77
CA CYS A 288 19.39 34.57 40.79
C CYS A 288 20.12 35.84 40.31
N ILE A 289 20.38 35.97 39.01
CA ILE A 289 20.97 37.19 38.42
C ILE A 289 19.90 38.30 38.31
N SER A 290 18.65 37.96 38.05
CA SER A 290 17.56 38.95 37.90
C SER A 290 17.05 39.52 39.23
N ILE A 291 17.32 38.86 40.36
CA ILE A 291 16.88 39.28 41.71
C ILE A 291 17.97 40.12 42.42
N LYS A 292 19.21 40.11 41.91
CA LYS A 292 20.31 40.98 42.39
C LYS A 292 20.39 42.26 41.59
#